data_AF-A0A524JQ76-F1
#
_entry.id   AF-A0A524JQ76-F1
#
_cell.length_a   1.000
_cell.length_b   1.000
_cell.length_c   1.000
_cell.angle_alpha   90.00
_cell.angle_beta   90.00
_cell.angle_gamma   90.00
#
_symmetry.space_group_name_H-M   'P 1'
#
loop_
_entity.id
_entity.type
_entity.pdbx_description
1 polymer ?
#
loop_
_entity_poly.entity_id
_entity_poly.type
_entity_poly.pdbx_seq_one_letter_code
_entity_poly.pdbx_strand_id
1 'polypeptide(L)'
;QQPQPLYAGTDPMPLLREAYEMVVQENGWANLGPMGKALLQLDPGFDPRSFGQRQLSSLIKSLPDFEIRRSDDHSSTGVWVRLKE
;
A
#
# COMPACT_ATOMS: atom_id res chain seq x y z
N GLN A 1 -15.26 -0.56 21.06
CA GLN A 1 -15.94 -1.07 19.85
C GLN A 1 -14.84 -1.35 18.83
N GLN A 2 -14.68 -2.59 18.38
CA GLN A 2 -13.83 -2.86 17.23
C GLN A 2 -14.56 -2.26 16.01
N PRO A 3 -13.92 -1.41 15.18
CA PRO A 3 -14.55 -0.99 13.95
C PRO A 3 -14.88 -2.25 13.15
N GLN A 4 -16.14 -2.38 12.72
CA GLN A 4 -16.57 -3.43 11.82
C GLN A 4 -15.66 -3.40 10.58
N PRO A 5 -15.25 -4.55 10.02
CA PRO A 5 -14.43 -4.54 8.82
C PRO A 5 -15.30 -4.07 7.65
N LEU A 6 -15.29 -2.76 7.37
CA LEU A 6 -15.94 -2.13 6.22
C LEU A 6 -15.54 -2.80 4.89
N TYR A 7 -14.42 -3.52 4.90
CA TYR A 7 -13.78 -4.16 3.75
C TYR A 7 -13.66 -5.68 3.84
N ALA A 8 -14.37 -6.36 4.76
CA ALA A 8 -14.33 -7.82 4.80
C ALA A 8 -14.86 -8.42 3.49
N GLY A 9 -13.96 -9.01 2.69
CA GLY A 9 -14.28 -9.63 1.40
C GLY A 9 -14.22 -8.71 0.18
N THR A 10 -13.82 -7.45 0.34
CA THR A 10 -13.59 -6.54 -0.79
C THR A 10 -12.15 -6.65 -1.30
N ASP A 11 -11.98 -6.53 -2.61
CA ASP A 11 -10.66 -6.45 -3.23
C ASP A 11 -10.00 -5.09 -2.92
N PRO A 12 -8.81 -5.05 -2.27
CA PRO A 12 -8.10 -3.80 -2.02
C PRO A 12 -7.47 -3.21 -3.29
N MET A 13 -7.30 -3.99 -4.37
CA MET A 13 -6.53 -3.58 -5.55
C MET A 13 -6.96 -2.28 -6.21
N PRO A 14 -8.27 -1.94 -6.38
CA PRO A 14 -8.66 -0.68 -6.98
C PRO A 14 -8.11 0.53 -6.22
N LEU A 15 -8.25 0.52 -4.90
CA LEU A 15 -7.79 1.60 -4.03
C LEU A 15 -6.25 1.64 -3.96
N LEU A 16 -5.60 0.48 -3.88
CA LEU A 16 -4.14 0.38 -3.88
C LEU A 16 -3.53 0.86 -5.20
N ARG A 17 -4.16 0.56 -6.34
CA ARG A 17 -3.72 1.03 -7.66
C ARG A 17 -3.83 2.54 -7.76
N GLU A 18 -4.98 3.12 -7.37
CA GLU A 18 -5.16 4.57 -7.40
C GLU A 18 -4.15 5.29 -6.50
N ALA A 19 -3.94 4.82 -5.27
CA ALA A 19 -2.92 5.37 -4.39
C ALA A 19 -1.49 5.22 -4.94
N TYR A 20 -1.20 4.13 -5.65
CA TYR A 20 0.09 3.93 -6.32
C TYR A 20 0.29 4.96 -7.44
N GLU A 21 -0.69 5.15 -8.32
CA GLU A 21 -0.62 6.12 -9.43
C GLU A 21 -0.43 7.57 -8.92
N MET A 22 -0.96 7.90 -7.74
CA MET A 22 -0.76 9.22 -7.13
C MET A 22 0.69 9.50 -6.69
N VAL A 23 1.50 8.46 -6.45
CA VAL A 23 2.83 8.60 -5.83
C VAL A 23 3.96 7.90 -6.57
N VAL A 24 3.66 7.21 -7.66
CA VAL A 24 4.66 6.55 -8.51
C VAL A 24 5.59 7.59 -9.13
N GLN A 25 6.88 7.30 -9.10
CA GLN A 25 7.90 8.13 -9.72
C GLN A 25 8.12 7.70 -11.18
N GLU A 26 8.84 8.51 -11.94
CA GLU A 26 9.18 8.23 -13.34
C GLU A 26 9.91 6.89 -13.55
N ASN A 27 10.59 6.38 -12.51
CA ASN A 27 11.26 5.08 -12.53
C ASN A 27 10.33 3.87 -12.28
N GLY A 28 9.02 4.10 -12.14
CA GLY A 28 8.01 3.08 -11.87
C GLY A 28 7.95 2.60 -10.41
N TRP A 29 8.71 3.21 -9.49
CA TRP A 29 8.66 2.90 -8.06
C TRP A 29 7.91 3.96 -7.28
N ALA A 30 7.09 3.51 -6.34
CA ALA A 30 6.41 4.36 -5.37
C ALA A 30 6.97 4.06 -3.97
N ASN A 31 7.13 5.09 -3.15
CA ASN A 31 7.48 4.89 -1.74
C ASN A 31 6.22 4.53 -0.95
N LEU A 32 6.30 3.48 -0.12
CA LEU A 32 5.17 2.95 0.64
C LEU A 32 4.63 3.96 1.67
N GLY A 33 5.49 4.84 2.21
CA GLY A 33 5.07 5.88 3.16
C GLY A 33 4.10 6.88 2.52
N PRO A 34 4.50 7.60 1.45
CA PRO A 34 3.60 8.41 0.65
C PRO A 34 2.37 7.67 0.14
N MET A 35 2.52 6.42 -0.34
CA MET A 35 1.37 5.61 -0.78
C MET A 35 0.35 5.41 0.35
N GLY A 36 0.81 5.14 1.58
CA GLY A 36 -0.06 5.05 2.76
C GLY A 36 -0.80 6.36 3.08
N LYS A 37 -0.17 7.51 2.85
CA LYS A 37 -0.84 8.81 2.99
C LYS A 37 -1.88 9.03 1.89
N ALA A 38 -1.57 8.67 0.64
CA ALA A 38 -2.51 8.74 -0.47
C ALA A 38 -3.73 7.84 -0.22
N LEU A 39 -3.54 6.63 0.31
CA LEU A 39 -4.65 5.76 0.71
C LEU A 39 -5.60 6.42 1.70
N LEU A 40 -5.07 7.09 2.73
CA LEU A 40 -5.88 7.82 3.71
C LEU A 40 -6.55 9.08 3.13
N GLN A 41 -6.03 9.63 2.03
CA GLN A 41 -6.68 10.74 1.31
C GLN A 41 -7.86 10.25 0.47
N LEU A 42 -7.70 9.12 -0.22
CA LEU A 42 -8.76 8.49 -1.02
C LEU A 42 -9.84 7.89 -0.13
N ASP A 43 -9.44 7.24 0.96
CA ASP A 43 -10.32 6.64 1.94
C ASP A 43 -9.77 6.84 3.37
N PRO A 44 -10.30 7.84 4.11
CA PRO A 44 -9.93 8.06 5.51
C PRO A 44 -10.20 6.88 6.44
N GLY A 45 -11.07 5.93 6.04
CA GLY A 45 -11.39 4.71 6.77
C GLY A 45 -10.45 3.54 6.48
N PHE A 46 -9.47 3.70 5.60
CA PHE A 46 -8.60 2.62 5.18
C PHE A 46 -7.79 2.04 6.35
N ASP A 47 -7.93 0.73 6.56
CA ASP A 47 -7.18 -0.02 7.57
C ASP A 47 -6.74 -1.38 7.01
N PRO A 48 -5.43 -1.67 6.90
CA PRO A 48 -4.92 -2.97 6.46
C PRO A 48 -5.47 -4.16 7.27
N ARG A 49 -5.86 -3.93 8.53
CA ARG A 49 -6.41 -4.97 9.41
C ARG A 49 -7.79 -5.43 8.95
N SER A 50 -8.54 -4.58 8.25
CA SER A 50 -9.81 -4.95 7.62
C SER A 50 -9.61 -5.97 6.48
N PHE A 51 -8.39 -6.09 5.97
CA PHE A 51 -7.97 -7.09 4.97
C PHE A 51 -7.15 -8.24 5.59
N GLY A 52 -7.18 -8.40 6.92
CA GLY A 52 -6.46 -9.48 7.63
C GLY A 52 -4.95 -9.25 7.79
N GLN A 53 -4.45 -8.05 7.49
CA GLN A 53 -3.03 -7.75 7.48
C GLN A 53 -2.66 -6.76 8.57
N ARG A 54 -1.56 -7.00 9.29
CA ARG A 54 -1.15 -6.15 10.42
C ARG A 54 -0.68 -4.75 10.01
N GLN A 55 -0.18 -4.62 8.79
CA GLN A 55 0.48 -3.41 8.29
C GLN A 55 0.28 -3.32 6.78
N LEU A 56 0.33 -2.10 6.22
CA LEU A 56 0.26 -1.88 4.77
C LEU A 56 1.37 -2.66 4.02
N SER A 57 2.59 -2.70 4.55
CA SER A 57 3.67 -3.47 3.92
C SER A 57 3.38 -4.97 3.85
N SER A 58 2.67 -5.53 4.84
CA SER A 58 2.26 -6.94 4.81
C SER A 58 1.14 -7.18 3.81
N LEU A 59 0.19 -6.23 3.69
CA LEU A 59 -0.87 -6.27 2.68
C LEU A 59 -0.31 -6.28 1.27
N ILE A 60 0.57 -5.32 0.94
CA ILE A 60 1.17 -5.27 -0.39
C ILE A 60 1.99 -6.53 -0.68
N LYS A 61 2.76 -7.05 0.29
CA LYS A 61 3.52 -8.30 0.12
C LYS A 61 2.63 -9.53 -0.15
N SER A 62 1.38 -9.51 0.31
CA SER A 62 0.45 -10.62 0.11
C SER A 62 -0.19 -10.61 -1.29
N LEU A 63 -0.03 -9.52 -2.03
CA LEU A 63 -0.61 -9.34 -3.36
C LEU A 63 0.45 -9.67 -4.44
N PRO A 64 0.16 -10.59 -5.38
CA PRO A 64 1.13 -11.00 -6.39
C PRO A 64 1.46 -9.89 -7.40
N ASP A 65 0.55 -8.93 -7.58
CA ASP A 65 0.63 -7.79 -8.50
C ASP A 65 1.71 -6.77 -8.14
N PHE A 66 2.23 -6.82 -6.91
CA PHE A 66 3.25 -5.88 -6.46
C PHE A 66 4.64 -6.53 -6.36
N GLU A 67 5.65 -5.78 -6.79
CA GLU A 67 7.04 -5.99 -6.41
C GLU A 67 7.37 -5.11 -5.21
N ILE A 68 8.09 -5.65 -4.22
CA ILE A 68 8.55 -4.90 -3.04
C ILE A 68 10.06 -4.94 -2.94
N ARG A 69 10.65 -3.79 -2.65
CA ARG A 69 12.07 -3.65 -2.29
C ARG A 69 12.21 -2.84 -1.01
N ARG A 70 13.25 -3.15 -0.23
CA ARG A 70 13.68 -2.32 0.89
C ARG A 70 14.98 -1.66 0.47
N SER A 71 15.05 -0.35 0.58
CA SER A 71 16.32 0.38 0.50
C SER A 71 17.01 0.25 1.84
N ASP A 72 18.20 -0.33 1.84
CA ASP A 72 19.13 -0.40 2.97
C ASP A 72 20.10 0.79 2.99
N ASP A 73 19.94 1.76 2.07
CA ASP A 73 20.77 2.95 2.06
C ASP A 73 20.67 3.71 3.38
N HIS A 74 21.83 3.98 3.97
CA HIS A 74 22.00 4.61 5.28
C HIS A 74 21.36 6.03 5.34
N SER A 75 21.08 6.64 4.19
CA SER A 75 20.46 7.97 4.09
C SER A 75 18.93 7.94 3.92
N SER A 76 18.35 6.81 3.51
CA SER A 76 16.91 6.71 3.21
C SER A 76 16.37 5.29 3.35
N THR A 77 16.16 4.87 4.60
CA THR A 77 15.44 3.61 4.90
C THR A 77 14.00 3.73 4.41
N GLY A 78 13.63 2.93 3.39
CA GLY A 78 12.32 3.04 2.76
C GLY A 78 11.86 1.72 2.15
N VAL A 79 10.55 1.46 2.22
CA VAL A 79 9.92 0.38 1.47
C VAL A 79 9.40 0.96 0.17
N TRP A 80 9.78 0.34 -0.94
CA TRP A 80 9.40 0.73 -2.28
C TRP A 80 8.53 -0.35 -2.91
N VAL A 81 7.52 0.08 -3.64
CA VAL A 81 6.58 -0.80 -4.33
C VAL A 81 6.51 -0.46 -5.81
N ARG A 82 6.29 -1.46 -6.65
CA ARG A 82 6.02 -1.29 -8.08
C ARG A 82 4.93 -2.25 -8.50
N LEU A 83 4.00 -1.81 -9.35
CA LEU A 83 3.04 -2.70 -9.99
C LEU A 83 3.72 -3.50 -11.09
N LYS A 84 3.43 -4.80 -11.13
CA LYS A 84 3.79 -5.70 -12.22
C LYS A 84 2.75 -5.57 -13.32
N GLU A 85 3.20 -5.60 -14.57
CA GLU A 85 2.34 -5.72 -15.74
C GLU A 85 1.88 -7.16 -15.96
#